data_AF-A0A7S4Q5A6-F1
#
_entry.id   AF-A0A7S4Q5A6-F1
#
_cell.length_a   1.000
_cell.length_b   1.000
_cell.length_c   1.000
_cell.angle_alpha   90.00
_cell.angle_beta   90.00
_cell.angle_gamma   90.00
#
_symmetry.space_group_name_H-M   'P 1'
#
loop_
_entity.id
_entity.type
_entity.pdbx_description
1 polymer ?
#
loop_
_entity_poly.entity_id
_entity_poly.type
_entity_poly.pdbx_seq_one_letter_code
_entity_poly.pdbx_strand_id
1 'polypeptide(L)'
;MVRTFCGSRGPHRWPAAVAVFVCHFAAAAFAAESEQVDHAAALDQCNRELSECRSGASTSSARLHGHSTPPPWPEGYGKLLKFPFGMSDMKALKEFARVLWQPDGTAATIHDEVTDRGFARRLNARCTSEMVGVHPVGGPGVRWSAQLWGDAQDWCLSQPECTGIMLYVGKHTLNCHHWCGRPQFCNGEIRGEDGTEPSAEWNLFVRASQPAS
;
A
#
# COMPACT_ATOMS: atom_id res chain seq x y z
N MET A 1 30.48 18.09 -17.92
CA MET A 1 29.37 18.47 -18.85
C MET A 1 28.43 17.28 -19.01
N VAL A 2 27.50 17.11 -18.07
CA VAL A 2 26.55 15.98 -18.03
C VAL A 2 25.37 16.31 -18.94
N ARG A 3 25.19 15.55 -20.02
CA ARG A 3 24.00 15.66 -20.89
C ARG A 3 22.88 14.82 -20.29
N THR A 4 21.86 15.46 -19.73
CA THR A 4 20.66 14.78 -19.24
C THR A 4 19.74 14.46 -20.41
N PHE A 5 19.44 13.18 -20.58
CA PHE A 5 18.54 12.63 -21.60
C PHE A 5 17.09 12.98 -21.27
N CYS A 6 16.51 13.97 -21.98
CA CYS A 6 15.06 14.04 -22.18
C CYS A 6 14.74 13.47 -23.56
N GLY A 7 15.00 12.17 -23.72
CA GLY A 7 14.74 11.44 -24.95
C GLY A 7 13.26 11.11 -25.08
N SER A 8 12.53 11.86 -25.91
CA SER A 8 11.24 11.44 -26.44
C SER A 8 11.42 10.22 -27.33
N ARG A 9 11.02 9.02 -26.87
CA ARG A 9 10.46 7.87 -27.63
C ARG A 9 10.55 6.58 -26.78
N GLY A 10 9.41 6.08 -26.28
CA GLY A 10 9.30 4.75 -25.66
C GLY A 10 8.33 4.70 -24.46
N PRO A 11 7.47 3.67 -24.32
CA PRO A 11 6.32 3.68 -23.40
C PRO A 11 6.68 3.14 -22.01
N HIS A 12 7.61 3.78 -21.30
CA HIS A 12 7.81 3.53 -19.86
C HIS A 12 7.96 4.85 -19.14
N ARG A 13 6.82 5.47 -18.80
CA ARG A 13 6.75 6.67 -17.97
C ARG A 13 6.87 6.25 -16.51
N TRP A 14 7.98 6.61 -15.88
CA TRP A 14 8.17 6.44 -14.45
C TRP A 14 7.27 7.43 -13.69
N PRO A 15 6.63 7.04 -12.57
CA PRO A 15 5.79 7.95 -11.81
C PRO A 15 6.63 9.09 -11.23
N ALA A 16 6.10 10.32 -11.26
CA ALA A 16 6.77 11.55 -10.83
C ALA A 16 7.37 11.48 -9.41
N ALA A 17 6.85 10.59 -8.55
CA ALA A 17 7.39 10.33 -7.22
C ALA A 17 8.83 9.78 -7.23
N VAL A 18 9.24 9.04 -8.28
CA VAL A 18 10.61 8.50 -8.42
C VAL A 18 11.61 9.61 -8.75
N ALA A 19 11.20 10.61 -9.54
CA ALA A 19 12.08 11.72 -9.93
C ALA A 19 12.48 12.60 -8.73
N VAL A 20 11.56 12.84 -7.79
CA VAL A 20 11.83 13.60 -6.55
C VAL A 20 12.89 12.93 -5.69
N PHE A 21 12.85 11.60 -5.61
CA PHE A 21 13.71 10.83 -4.72
C PHE A 21 15.17 10.77 -5.25
N VAL A 22 15.35 10.71 -6.57
CA VAL A 22 16.69 10.73 -7.19
C VAL A 22 17.39 12.08 -6.99
N CYS A 23 16.67 13.20 -7.04
CA CYS A 23 17.25 14.53 -6.87
C CYS A 23 17.81 14.80 -5.46
N HIS A 24 17.21 14.25 -4.40
CA HIS A 24 17.76 14.40 -3.04
C HIS A 24 19.01 13.54 -2.78
N PHE A 25 19.14 12.39 -3.45
CA PHE A 25 20.26 11.47 -3.22
C PHE A 25 21.53 11.81 -4.01
N ALA A 26 21.41 12.40 -5.21
CA ALA A 26 22.56 12.83 -6.00
C ALA A 26 23.40 13.92 -5.29
N ALA A 27 22.79 14.70 -4.39
CA ALA A 27 23.49 15.73 -3.63
C ALA A 27 24.41 15.21 -2.51
N ALA A 28 24.24 13.95 -2.05
CA ALA A 28 24.96 13.41 -0.90
C ALA A 28 26.20 12.56 -1.27
N ALA A 29 26.33 12.11 -2.52
CA ALA A 29 27.36 11.12 -2.91
C ALA A 29 28.67 11.72 -3.49
N PHE A 30 28.74 13.03 -3.74
CA PHE A 30 29.89 13.70 -4.35
C PHE A 30 30.59 14.66 -3.37
N ALA A 31 31.10 14.13 -2.26
CA ALA A 31 31.86 14.91 -1.25
C ALA A 31 33.36 14.56 -1.23
N ALA A 32 33.94 14.20 -2.38
CA ALA A 32 35.37 13.95 -2.51
C ALA A 32 35.91 14.34 -3.88
N GLU A 33 35.66 15.58 -4.31
CA GLU A 33 36.59 16.43 -5.06
C GLU A 33 35.91 17.79 -5.29
N SER A 34 36.65 18.86 -5.00
CA SER A 34 36.18 20.24 -4.91
C SER A 34 35.84 20.84 -6.27
N GLU A 35 34.62 20.60 -6.75
CA GLU A 35 33.90 21.55 -7.59
C GLU A 35 32.74 22.06 -6.74
N GLN A 36 32.73 23.35 -6.42
CA GLN A 36 31.70 24.02 -5.65
C GLN A 36 30.45 24.14 -6.53
N VAL A 37 29.79 23.00 -6.77
CA VAL A 37 28.51 22.92 -7.44
C VAL A 37 27.54 23.77 -6.63
N ASP A 38 27.00 24.80 -7.26
CA ASP A 38 26.02 25.69 -6.65
C ASP A 38 24.74 24.89 -6.32
N HIS A 39 24.70 24.36 -5.11
CA HIS A 39 23.61 23.54 -4.61
C HIS A 39 22.26 24.27 -4.68
N ALA A 40 22.26 25.60 -4.61
CA ALA A 40 21.04 26.40 -4.76
C ALA A 40 20.50 26.31 -6.20
N ALA A 41 21.37 26.42 -7.20
CA ALA A 41 20.98 26.28 -8.60
C ALA A 41 20.45 24.87 -8.93
N ALA A 42 21.07 23.83 -8.36
CA ALA A 42 20.61 22.44 -8.52
C ALA A 42 19.24 22.19 -7.88
N LEU A 43 19.00 22.76 -6.69
CA LEU A 43 17.69 22.68 -6.01
C LEU A 43 16.61 23.44 -6.78
N ASP A 44 16.90 24.63 -7.30
CA ASP A 44 15.96 25.42 -8.10
C ASP A 44 15.60 24.75 -9.43
N GLN A 45 16.57 24.08 -10.06
CA GLN A 45 16.31 23.26 -11.23
C GLN A 45 15.39 22.08 -10.89
N CYS A 46 15.69 21.34 -9.82
CA CYS A 46 14.84 20.24 -9.37
C CYS A 46 13.41 20.70 -9.08
N ASN A 47 13.23 21.84 -8.39
CA ASN A 47 11.92 22.38 -8.05
C ASN A 47 11.10 22.77 -9.30
N ARG A 48 11.75 23.31 -10.34
CA ARG A 48 11.10 23.60 -11.63
C ARG A 48 10.63 22.33 -12.33
N GLU A 49 11.49 21.32 -12.45
CA GLU A 49 11.14 20.04 -13.06
C GLU A 49 10.00 19.33 -12.31
N LEU A 50 9.98 19.45 -10.98
CA LEU A 50 8.89 18.97 -10.12
C LEU A 50 7.57 19.69 -10.38
N SER A 51 7.60 21.01 -10.53
CA SER A 51 6.43 21.85 -10.84
C SER A 51 5.84 21.49 -12.21
N GLU A 52 6.69 21.34 -13.22
CA GLU A 52 6.30 20.91 -14.56
C GLU A 52 5.66 19.52 -14.54
N CYS A 53 6.26 18.55 -13.84
CA CYS A 53 5.68 17.22 -13.64
C CYS A 53 4.30 17.25 -12.97
N ARG A 54 4.14 18.07 -11.92
CA ARG A 54 2.86 18.20 -11.18
C ARG A 54 1.77 18.81 -12.05
N SER A 55 2.11 19.85 -12.81
CA SER A 55 1.16 20.52 -13.72
C SER A 55 0.70 19.58 -14.85
N GLY A 56 1.60 18.78 -15.42
CA GLY A 56 1.26 17.78 -16.45
C GLY A 56 0.50 16.56 -15.92
N ALA A 57 0.68 16.19 -14.65
CA ALA A 57 -0.08 15.11 -14.01
C ALA A 57 -1.57 15.48 -13.85
N SER A 58 -1.88 16.75 -13.57
CA SER A 58 -3.27 17.24 -13.45
C SER A 58 -4.08 17.07 -14.75
N THR A 59 -3.43 17.22 -15.90
CA THR A 59 -4.06 17.07 -17.23
C THR A 59 -4.19 15.60 -17.66
N SER A 60 -3.40 14.70 -17.05
CA SER A 60 -3.32 13.28 -17.42
C SER A 60 -4.21 12.38 -16.55
N SER A 61 -4.60 12.84 -15.36
CA SER A 61 -5.35 12.04 -14.40
C SER A 61 -6.75 11.64 -14.91
N ALA A 62 -7.35 12.44 -15.81
CA ALA A 62 -8.66 12.14 -16.39
C ALA A 62 -8.69 10.98 -17.41
N ARG A 63 -7.54 10.39 -17.79
CA ARG A 63 -7.46 9.32 -18.83
C ARG A 63 -6.98 7.96 -18.33
N LEU A 64 -6.66 7.80 -17.04
CA LEU A 64 -6.08 6.57 -16.50
C LEU A 64 -7.07 5.65 -15.74
N HIS A 65 -8.38 5.78 -15.98
CA HIS A 65 -9.37 4.80 -15.49
C HIS A 65 -9.52 3.56 -16.39
N GLY A 66 -8.62 3.34 -17.34
CA GLY A 66 -8.50 2.03 -18.00
C GLY A 66 -7.88 1.04 -17.03
N HIS A 67 -8.59 -0.06 -16.73
CA HIS A 67 -8.16 -1.19 -15.90
C HIS A 67 -6.84 -1.82 -16.38
N SER A 68 -5.69 -1.17 -16.16
CA SER A 68 -4.41 -1.83 -16.31
C SER A 68 -4.21 -2.70 -15.09
N THR A 69 -4.28 -4.02 -15.27
CA THR A 69 -3.88 -4.98 -14.25
C THR A 69 -2.51 -4.57 -13.71
N PRO A 70 -2.37 -4.30 -12.40
CA PRO A 70 -1.08 -3.88 -11.86
C PRO A 70 -0.03 -4.97 -12.12
N PRO A 71 1.23 -4.58 -12.43
CA PRO A 71 2.27 -5.56 -12.70
C PRO A 71 2.55 -6.42 -11.45
N PRO A 72 2.90 -7.71 -11.62
CA PRO A 72 3.28 -8.57 -10.51
C PRO A 72 4.55 -8.07 -9.82
N TRP A 73 4.77 -8.53 -8.58
CA TRP A 73 6.02 -8.25 -7.86
C TRP A 73 7.23 -8.68 -8.69
N PRO A 74 8.29 -7.87 -8.77
CA PRO A 74 9.57 -8.34 -9.28
C PRO A 74 10.03 -9.54 -8.44
N GLU A 75 10.45 -10.61 -9.11
CA GLU A 75 10.98 -11.79 -8.44
C GLU A 75 12.13 -11.37 -7.48
N GLY A 76 12.04 -11.75 -6.21
CA GLY A 76 13.08 -11.42 -5.22
C GLY A 76 13.03 -10.00 -4.66
N TYR A 77 11.92 -9.26 -4.76
CA TYR A 77 11.78 -7.92 -4.17
C TYR A 77 12.18 -7.84 -2.69
N GLY A 78 11.78 -8.82 -1.87
CA GLY A 78 12.19 -8.92 -0.47
C GLY A 78 13.71 -9.12 -0.27
N LYS A 79 14.42 -9.63 -1.29
CA LYS A 79 15.88 -9.76 -1.31
C LYS A 79 16.57 -8.49 -1.81
N LEU A 80 15.96 -7.72 -2.71
CA LEU A 80 16.52 -6.46 -3.23
C LEU A 80 16.62 -5.37 -2.15
N LEU A 81 15.78 -5.45 -1.12
CA LEU A 81 15.89 -4.64 0.10
C LEU A 81 17.10 -5.01 0.98
N LYS A 82 17.96 -5.99 0.61
CA LYS A 82 19.18 -6.36 1.36
C LYS A 82 20.48 -5.72 0.84
N PHE A 83 20.44 -4.94 -0.23
CA PHE A 83 21.61 -4.24 -0.77
C PHE A 83 22.03 -3.05 0.11
N PRO A 84 23.28 -2.52 -0.01
CA PRO A 84 23.94 -1.71 1.02
C PRO A 84 23.45 -0.25 0.99
N PHE A 85 22.16 -0.06 1.20
CA PHE A 85 21.58 1.22 1.53
C PHE A 85 21.86 1.51 3.01
N GLY A 86 22.15 2.75 3.36
CA GLY A 86 22.27 3.13 4.78
C GLY A 86 20.98 2.79 5.54
N MET A 87 21.08 2.60 6.86
CA MET A 87 19.91 2.33 7.73
C MET A 87 18.80 3.40 7.59
N SER A 88 19.18 4.66 7.31
CA SER A 88 18.27 5.76 6.99
C SER A 88 17.52 5.55 5.66
N ASP A 89 18.24 5.11 4.64
CA ASP A 89 17.76 4.99 3.26
C ASP A 89 16.77 3.83 3.14
N MET A 90 17.00 2.78 3.93
CA MET A 90 16.12 1.61 3.98
C MET A 90 14.69 1.94 4.42
N LYS A 91 14.52 2.84 5.39
CA LYS A 91 13.18 3.25 5.83
C LYS A 91 12.44 4.00 4.72
N ALA A 92 13.14 4.93 4.06
CA ALA A 92 12.55 5.74 3.00
C ALA A 92 12.26 4.90 1.74
N LEU A 93 13.14 3.95 1.38
CA LEU A 93 12.92 3.03 0.27
C LEU A 93 11.70 2.11 0.52
N LYS A 94 11.54 1.61 1.76
CA LYS A 94 10.38 0.80 2.16
C LYS A 94 9.07 1.60 2.12
N GLU A 95 9.11 2.86 2.57
CA GLU A 95 7.94 3.73 2.52
C GLU A 95 7.57 4.09 1.07
N PHE A 96 8.57 4.37 0.24
CA PHE A 96 8.39 4.64 -1.18
C PHE A 96 7.82 3.42 -1.92
N ALA A 97 8.35 2.24 -1.65
CA ALA A 97 7.83 0.96 -2.12
C ALA A 97 6.35 0.76 -1.74
N ARG A 98 6.00 1.11 -0.50
CA ARG A 98 4.63 1.01 0.02
C ARG A 98 3.69 1.92 -0.76
N VAL A 99 4.07 3.17 -0.98
CA VAL A 99 3.28 4.15 -1.75
C VAL A 99 3.11 3.71 -3.20
N LEU A 100 4.17 3.26 -3.87
CA LEU A 100 4.09 2.79 -5.26
C LEU A 100 3.21 1.55 -5.42
N TRP A 101 3.22 0.65 -4.44
CA TRP A 101 2.55 -0.64 -4.52
C TRP A 101 1.24 -0.74 -3.76
N GLN A 102 0.73 0.36 -3.22
CA GLN A 102 -0.63 0.47 -2.70
C GLN A 102 -1.36 1.68 -3.33
N PRO A 103 -1.42 1.81 -4.67
CA PRO A 103 -2.13 2.90 -5.33
C PRO A 103 -3.63 2.91 -5.02
N ASP A 104 -4.20 1.74 -4.73
CA ASP A 104 -5.60 1.57 -4.32
C ASP A 104 -5.79 1.82 -2.81
N GLY A 105 -4.73 2.27 -2.13
CA GLY A 105 -4.69 2.48 -0.70
C GLY A 105 -4.39 1.22 0.11
N THR A 106 -4.72 1.27 1.40
CA THR A 106 -4.50 0.20 2.36
C THR A 106 -5.86 -0.29 2.88
N ALA A 107 -5.87 -1.42 3.59
CA ALA A 107 -7.04 -1.78 4.39
C ALA A 107 -7.47 -0.65 5.37
N ALA A 108 -6.55 0.25 5.76
CA ALA A 108 -6.85 1.40 6.60
C ALA A 108 -7.69 2.49 5.88
N THR A 109 -7.63 2.56 4.55
CA THR A 109 -8.31 3.60 3.75
C THR A 109 -9.68 3.17 3.23
N ILE A 110 -10.15 1.95 3.53
CA ILE A 110 -11.52 1.51 3.22
C ILE A 110 -12.48 2.42 4.01
N HIS A 111 -13.35 3.18 3.35
CA HIS A 111 -14.20 4.17 4.03
C HIS A 111 -15.05 3.59 5.18
N ASP A 112 -15.40 4.43 6.15
CA ASP A 112 -16.09 4.08 7.40
C ASP A 112 -17.52 3.53 7.24
N GLU A 113 -18.07 3.60 6.03
CA GLU A 113 -19.44 3.17 5.75
C GLU A 113 -19.55 1.64 5.69
N VAL A 114 -20.79 1.15 5.78
CA VAL A 114 -21.10 -0.25 5.48
C VAL A 114 -20.65 -0.52 4.05
N THR A 115 -19.79 -1.51 3.86
CA THR A 115 -19.29 -1.83 2.52
C THR A 115 -20.43 -2.29 1.62
N ASP A 116 -20.19 -2.31 0.31
CA ASP A 116 -21.16 -2.72 -0.71
C ASP A 116 -21.81 -4.08 -0.43
N ARG A 117 -21.14 -4.93 0.38
CA ARG A 117 -21.56 -6.28 0.76
C ARG A 117 -22.07 -6.41 2.20
N GLY A 118 -22.32 -5.29 2.88
CA GLY A 118 -22.95 -5.29 4.19
C GLY A 118 -22.01 -5.47 5.37
N PHE A 119 -20.72 -5.15 5.25
CA PHE A 119 -19.79 -5.21 6.38
C PHE A 119 -19.60 -3.86 7.04
N ALA A 120 -19.82 -3.78 8.35
CA ALA A 120 -19.60 -2.59 9.16
C ALA A 120 -18.18 -2.55 9.72
N ARG A 121 -17.47 -1.45 9.52
CA ARG A 121 -16.08 -1.26 9.96
C ARG A 121 -16.00 -0.96 11.46
N ARG A 122 -15.02 -1.57 12.12
CA ARG A 122 -14.60 -1.29 13.50
C ARG A 122 -13.10 -1.09 13.51
N LEU A 123 -12.69 0.15 13.81
CA LEU A 123 -11.30 0.54 13.86
C LEU A 123 -10.62 -0.01 15.12
N ASN A 124 -9.35 -0.36 14.98
CA ASN A 124 -8.49 -0.79 16.08
C ASN A 124 -9.08 -1.95 16.89
N ALA A 125 -9.66 -2.94 16.20
CA ALA A 125 -10.35 -4.05 16.81
C ALA A 125 -10.06 -5.34 16.04
N ARG A 126 -10.08 -6.46 16.76
CA ARG A 126 -10.05 -7.81 16.21
C ARG A 126 -11.09 -8.68 16.91
N CYS A 127 -11.54 -9.75 16.28
CA CYS A 127 -12.42 -10.71 16.94
C CYS A 127 -11.62 -11.63 17.84
N THR A 128 -12.26 -12.11 18.91
CA THR A 128 -11.66 -13.07 19.85
C THR A 128 -11.69 -14.51 19.30
N SER A 129 -12.62 -14.81 18.39
CA SER A 129 -12.77 -16.12 17.75
C SER A 129 -12.44 -16.03 16.26
N GLU A 130 -11.24 -16.48 15.92
CA GLU A 130 -10.70 -16.53 14.55
C GLU A 130 -10.81 -17.93 13.96
N MET A 131 -11.06 -18.02 12.65
CA MET A 131 -10.91 -19.23 11.84
C MET A 131 -9.42 -19.53 11.60
N VAL A 132 -8.73 -20.02 12.63
CA VAL A 132 -7.28 -20.26 12.60
C VAL A 132 -6.91 -21.18 11.43
N GLY A 133 -5.95 -20.73 10.60
CA GLY A 133 -5.41 -21.48 9.47
C GLY A 133 -6.22 -21.39 8.18
N VAL A 134 -7.36 -20.69 8.18
CA VAL A 134 -8.22 -20.53 7.00
C VAL A 134 -7.87 -19.24 6.27
N HIS A 135 -7.18 -19.38 5.12
CA HIS A 135 -6.73 -18.25 4.29
C HIS A 135 -7.07 -18.49 2.80
N PRO A 136 -8.37 -18.47 2.46
CA PRO A 136 -8.90 -18.80 1.14
C PRO A 136 -8.52 -17.79 0.04
N VAL A 137 -8.22 -16.55 0.43
CA VAL A 137 -7.90 -15.45 -0.48
C VAL A 137 -6.65 -14.73 -0.03
N GLY A 138 -5.85 -14.27 -1.00
CA GLY A 138 -4.60 -13.59 -0.75
C GLY A 138 -3.51 -14.51 -0.17
N GLY A 139 -2.59 -13.93 0.61
CA GLY A 139 -1.48 -14.67 1.19
C GLY A 139 -0.27 -13.80 1.59
N PRO A 140 0.78 -14.40 2.16
CA PRO A 140 2.01 -13.69 2.48
C PRO A 140 2.64 -13.06 1.23
N GLY A 141 3.01 -11.79 1.32
CA GLY A 141 3.56 -11.00 0.22
C GLY A 141 2.55 -10.61 -0.86
N VAL A 142 1.30 -11.07 -0.78
CA VAL A 142 0.25 -10.63 -1.71
C VAL A 142 -0.05 -9.16 -1.42
N ARG A 143 -0.28 -8.42 -2.50
CA ARG A 143 -0.60 -7.00 -2.43
C ARG A 143 -2.08 -6.80 -2.11
N TRP A 144 -2.37 -5.82 -1.25
CA TRP A 144 -3.73 -5.35 -1.03
C TRP A 144 -4.31 -4.71 -2.30
N SER A 145 -5.54 -5.08 -2.66
CA SER A 145 -6.27 -4.53 -3.82
C SER A 145 -7.76 -4.53 -3.55
N ALA A 146 -8.50 -3.70 -4.30
CA ALA A 146 -9.96 -3.69 -4.24
C ALA A 146 -10.57 -5.05 -4.64
N GLN A 147 -9.93 -5.75 -5.58
CA GLN A 147 -10.35 -7.11 -5.95
C GLN A 147 -10.18 -8.09 -4.79
N LEU A 148 -9.01 -8.11 -4.14
CA LEU A 148 -8.78 -8.96 -2.97
C LEU A 148 -9.78 -8.67 -1.85
N TRP A 149 -10.17 -7.40 -1.67
CA TRP A 149 -11.22 -7.03 -0.73
C TRP A 149 -12.58 -7.59 -1.14
N GLY A 150 -12.92 -7.53 -2.43
CA GLY A 150 -14.14 -8.13 -2.96
C GLY A 150 -14.17 -9.64 -2.73
N ASP A 151 -13.10 -10.34 -3.09
CA ASP A 151 -12.96 -11.79 -2.93
C ASP A 151 -13.08 -12.23 -1.47
N ALA A 152 -12.51 -11.45 -0.53
CA ALA A 152 -12.61 -11.72 0.91
C ALA A 152 -14.06 -11.61 1.42
N GLN A 153 -14.77 -10.58 1.00
CA GLN A 153 -16.17 -10.40 1.37
C GLN A 153 -17.06 -11.49 0.77
N ASP A 154 -16.87 -11.83 -0.51
CA ASP A 154 -17.61 -12.91 -1.17
C ASP A 154 -17.38 -14.25 -0.49
N TRP A 155 -16.12 -14.55 -0.13
CA TRP A 155 -15.82 -15.76 0.62
C TRP A 155 -16.51 -15.77 1.99
N CYS A 156 -16.42 -14.69 2.77
CA CYS A 156 -17.06 -14.65 4.08
C CYS A 156 -18.59 -14.78 3.98
N LEU A 157 -19.22 -14.15 2.98
CA LEU A 157 -20.66 -14.32 2.74
C LEU A 157 -21.05 -15.75 2.36
N SER A 158 -20.15 -16.49 1.70
CA SER A 158 -20.36 -17.89 1.32
C SER A 158 -20.26 -18.88 2.48
N GLN A 159 -19.63 -18.48 3.60
CA GLN A 159 -19.48 -19.31 4.79
C GLN A 159 -20.54 -18.94 5.84
N PRO A 160 -21.41 -19.88 6.25
CA PRO A 160 -22.43 -19.62 7.28
C PRO A 160 -21.85 -19.18 8.62
N GLU A 161 -20.69 -19.71 8.99
CA GLU A 161 -20.00 -19.41 10.24
C GLU A 161 -19.18 -18.12 10.19
N CYS A 162 -18.96 -17.51 9.03
CA CYS A 162 -18.13 -16.31 8.95
C CYS A 162 -18.91 -15.07 9.42
N THR A 163 -18.48 -14.52 10.56
CA THR A 163 -19.11 -13.36 11.21
C THR A 163 -18.39 -12.05 10.93
N GLY A 164 -17.16 -12.09 10.44
CA GLY A 164 -16.40 -10.90 10.12
C GLY A 164 -15.05 -11.17 9.47
N ILE A 165 -14.41 -10.09 9.02
CA ILE A 165 -13.12 -10.10 8.33
C ILE A 165 -12.18 -9.15 9.07
N MET A 166 -11.00 -9.61 9.41
CA MET A 166 -9.95 -8.81 10.02
C MET A 166 -8.85 -8.52 9.01
N LEU A 167 -8.43 -7.26 8.95
CA LEU A 167 -7.36 -6.79 8.06
C LEU A 167 -6.26 -6.11 8.87
N TYR A 168 -5.02 -6.50 8.61
CA TYR A 168 -3.86 -5.88 9.24
C TYR A 168 -3.62 -4.49 8.65
N VAL A 169 -3.58 -3.49 9.52
CA VAL A 169 -3.33 -2.07 9.22
C VAL A 169 -2.09 -1.52 9.94
N GLY A 170 -1.39 -2.37 10.70
CA GLY A 170 -0.16 -1.99 11.38
C GLY A 170 0.98 -1.61 10.43
N LYS A 171 2.00 -0.96 10.99
CA LYS A 171 3.13 -0.40 10.23
C LYS A 171 4.36 -1.32 10.23
N HIS A 172 4.33 -2.43 10.98
CA HIS A 172 5.50 -3.30 11.11
C HIS A 172 5.74 -4.07 9.80
N THR A 173 6.92 -3.90 9.19
CA THR A 173 7.19 -4.41 7.84
C THR A 173 7.07 -5.93 7.74
N LEU A 174 7.58 -6.67 8.73
CA LEU A 174 7.52 -8.13 8.72
C LEU A 174 6.08 -8.63 8.89
N ASN A 175 5.31 -8.00 9.78
CA ASN A 175 3.89 -8.36 9.98
C ASN A 175 3.09 -8.05 8.72
N CYS A 176 3.35 -6.90 8.10
CA CYS A 176 2.71 -6.53 6.84
C CYS A 176 3.01 -7.54 5.72
N HIS A 177 4.25 -8.04 5.62
CA HIS A 177 4.58 -9.11 4.68
C HIS A 177 3.70 -10.36 4.90
N HIS A 178 3.38 -10.71 6.15
CA HIS A 178 2.54 -11.87 6.43
C HIS A 178 1.03 -11.60 6.32
N TRP A 179 0.59 -10.37 6.59
CA TRP A 179 -0.82 -10.06 6.90
C TRP A 179 -1.47 -8.96 6.06
N CYS A 180 -0.73 -8.03 5.45
CA CYS A 180 -1.33 -6.90 4.71
C CYS A 180 -2.18 -7.34 3.49
N GLY A 181 -1.85 -8.47 2.87
CA GLY A 181 -2.60 -9.06 1.76
C GLY A 181 -3.23 -10.40 2.11
N ARG A 182 -3.45 -10.67 3.41
CA ARG A 182 -3.97 -11.95 3.90
C ARG A 182 -5.07 -11.70 4.92
N PRO A 183 -6.33 -11.55 4.46
CA PRO A 183 -7.47 -11.45 5.35
C PRO A 183 -7.53 -12.62 6.33
N GLN A 184 -7.92 -12.32 7.57
CA GLN A 184 -8.29 -13.32 8.58
C GLN A 184 -9.80 -13.25 8.78
N PHE A 185 -10.41 -14.37 9.16
CA PHE A 185 -11.86 -14.50 9.24
C PHE A 185 -12.30 -14.87 10.64
N CYS A 186 -13.44 -14.33 11.08
CA CYS A 186 -14.02 -14.57 12.39
C CYS A 186 -15.12 -15.62 12.30
N ASN A 187 -15.24 -16.48 13.32
CA ASN A 187 -16.29 -17.51 13.41
C ASN A 187 -17.09 -17.52 14.72
N GLY A 188 -16.86 -16.54 15.59
CA GLY A 188 -17.62 -16.36 16.82
C GLY A 188 -18.67 -15.28 16.69
N GLU A 189 -19.65 -15.31 17.59
CA GLU A 189 -20.64 -14.25 17.71
C GLU A 189 -19.99 -12.92 18.11
N ILE A 190 -20.33 -11.84 17.39
CA ILE A 190 -19.83 -10.49 17.62
C ILE A 190 -21.04 -9.60 17.93
N ARG A 191 -21.27 -9.27 19.20
CA ARG A 191 -22.41 -8.46 19.67
C ARG A 191 -21.90 -7.26 20.47
N GLY A 192 -22.05 -6.05 19.92
CA GLY A 192 -21.49 -4.86 20.59
C GLY A 192 -20.00 -5.04 20.82
N GLU A 193 -19.51 -4.88 22.04
CA GLU A 193 -18.10 -5.12 22.39
C GLU A 193 -17.77 -6.61 22.62
N ASP A 194 -18.78 -7.44 22.90
CA ASP A 194 -18.60 -8.87 23.10
C ASP A 194 -18.13 -9.55 21.80
N GLY A 195 -17.15 -10.44 21.94
CA GLY A 195 -16.52 -11.12 20.81
C GLY A 195 -15.43 -10.30 20.11
N THR A 196 -15.07 -9.13 20.64
CA THR A 196 -13.96 -8.32 20.12
C THR A 196 -12.94 -7.94 21.19
N GLU A 197 -11.70 -7.75 20.78
CA GLU A 197 -10.61 -7.21 21.61
C GLU A 197 -9.92 -6.03 20.90
N PRO A 198 -9.43 -5.04 21.65
CA PRO A 198 -8.77 -3.86 21.07
C PRO A 198 -7.43 -4.23 20.45
N SER A 199 -7.15 -3.68 19.26
CA SER A 199 -5.89 -3.90 18.57
C SER A 199 -5.55 -2.78 17.59
N ALA A 200 -4.54 -1.96 17.90
CA ALA A 200 -4.11 -0.83 17.06
C ALA A 200 -3.56 -1.25 15.68
N GLU A 201 -3.31 -2.53 15.45
CA GLU A 201 -2.76 -3.05 14.20
C GLU A 201 -3.80 -3.72 13.30
N TRP A 202 -5.06 -3.82 13.75
CA TRP A 202 -6.11 -4.53 13.04
C TRP A 202 -7.38 -3.68 12.94
N ASN A 203 -8.03 -3.79 11.79
CA ASN A 203 -9.40 -3.35 11.61
C ASN A 203 -10.29 -4.58 11.42
N LEU A 204 -11.47 -4.55 12.04
CA LEU A 204 -12.48 -5.61 11.94
C LEU A 204 -13.65 -5.10 11.11
N PHE A 205 -14.15 -5.95 10.22
CA PHE A 205 -15.31 -5.70 9.37
C PHE A 205 -16.35 -6.75 9.74
N VAL A 206 -17.38 -6.34 10.48
CA VAL A 206 -18.41 -7.24 11.00
C VAL A 206 -19.52 -7.36 9.97
N ARG A 207 -19.92 -8.59 9.64
CA ARG A 207 -21.07 -8.84 8.78
C ARG A 207 -22.32 -8.29 9.47
N ALA A 208 -23.08 -7.41 8.81
CA ALA A 208 -24.36 -6.97 9.34
C ALA A 208 -25.22 -8.21 9.61
N SER A 209 -25.65 -8.37 10.86
CA SER A 209 -26.50 -9.49 11.27
C SER A 209 -27.71 -9.49 10.36
N GLN A 210 -27.92 -10.59 9.63
CA GLN A 210 -29.21 -10.76 8.96
C GLN A 210 -30.28 -10.71 10.06
N PRO A 211 -31.34 -9.90 9.92
CA PRO A 211 -32.44 -9.95 10.87
C PRO A 211 -32.88 -11.40 10.99
N ALA A 212 -33.01 -11.90 12.22
CA ALA A 212 -33.43 -13.27 12.46
C ALA A 212 -34.71 -13.53 11.66
N SER A 213 -34.60 -14.38 10.64
CA SER A 213 -35.70 -14.77 9.76
C SER A 213 -36.69 -15.68 10.47
#